data_AF-A0A0Q8WB04-F1
#
_entry.id   AF-A0A0Q8WB04-F1
#
_cell.length_a   1.000
_cell.length_b   1.000
_cell.length_c   1.000
_cell.angle_alpha   90.00
_cell.angle_beta   90.00
_cell.angle_gamma   90.00
#
_symmetry.space_group_name_H-M   'P 1'
#
loop_
_entity.id
_entity.type
_entity.pdbx_description
1 polymer ?
#
loop_
_entity_poly.entity_id
_entity_poly.type
_entity_poly.pdbx_seq_one_letter_code
_entity_poly.pdbx_strand_id
1 'polypeptide(L)'
;MRTRLRLALLATFVIGLVLSGLGSVVAKSPEQRDQINAADRVAQRFEADVDDYVTSAAEKIKSKHDADQDGYPALLKVVQAQIADAPRLRPGRTTAYGREHSNAFKDADNHRASALAPLKDLETYLRTQAIPNSKFIAAGKKLVALRPGTLLGDEPVVNGDPLRKRVLPAYEKARDRMKDQEAPKGAELLRLDLMTYANDIISMTKDGAKKIDEQKAFYFQLGDRPVELFKRLAAMETAIQVQVTQQVEIVAAAQ
;
A
#
# COMPACT_ATOMS: atom_id res chain seq x y z
N MET A 1 32.34 3.92 17.96
CA MET A 1 30.90 3.56 18.00
C MET A 1 30.61 2.14 17.46
N ARG A 2 31.49 1.14 17.69
CA ARG A 2 31.28 -0.24 17.17
C ARG A 2 31.04 -1.31 18.25
N THR A 3 31.04 -0.91 19.53
CA THR A 3 30.99 -1.84 20.67
C THR A 3 29.59 -1.96 21.30
N ARG A 4 28.66 -1.06 20.97
CA ARG A 4 27.29 -1.07 21.55
C ARG A 4 26.27 -1.88 20.73
N LEU A 5 26.59 -2.23 19.49
CA LEU A 5 25.67 -2.98 18.60
C LEU A 5 25.72 -4.51 18.82
N ARG A 6 26.82 -5.03 19.42
CA ARG A 6 26.96 -6.48 19.69
C ARG A 6 26.27 -6.93 20.99
N LEU A 7 25.91 -6.01 21.87
CA LEU A 7 25.26 -6.34 23.14
C LEU A 7 23.74 -6.46 23.01
N ALA A 8 23.12 -5.78 22.04
CA ALA A 8 21.68 -5.85 21.81
C ALA A 8 21.25 -7.17 21.13
N LEU A 9 22.09 -7.74 20.26
CA LEU A 9 21.79 -9.03 19.59
C LEU A 9 21.97 -10.25 20.52
N LEU A 10 22.80 -10.13 21.57
CA LEU A 10 22.97 -11.19 22.56
C LEU A 10 21.85 -11.20 23.62
N ALA A 11 21.22 -10.04 23.88
CA ALA A 11 20.12 -9.94 24.84
C ALA A 11 18.84 -10.63 24.34
N THR A 12 18.52 -10.56 23.05
CA THR A 12 17.34 -11.24 22.49
C THR A 12 17.53 -12.75 22.42
N PHE A 13 18.75 -13.23 22.16
CA PHE A 13 19.03 -14.67 22.09
C PHE A 13 19.04 -15.35 23.47
N VAL A 14 19.32 -14.60 24.55
CA VAL A 14 19.31 -15.13 25.93
C VAL A 14 17.92 -15.08 26.57
N ILE A 15 17.04 -14.14 26.18
CA ILE A 15 15.67 -14.08 26.72
C ILE A 15 14.79 -15.22 26.19
N GLY A 16 15.07 -15.76 25.00
CA GLY A 16 14.41 -16.97 24.48
C GLY A 16 14.78 -18.27 25.20
N LEU A 17 15.90 -18.30 25.93
CA LEU A 17 16.45 -19.55 26.49
C LEU A 17 16.17 -19.77 27.98
N VAL A 18 15.64 -18.77 28.71
CA VAL A 18 15.52 -18.81 30.19
C VAL A 18 14.09 -19.07 30.70
N LEU A 19 13.05 -18.99 29.85
CA LEU A 19 11.66 -19.24 30.26
C LEU A 19 11.24 -20.73 30.27
N SER A 20 12.15 -21.64 29.91
CA SER A 20 11.88 -23.09 29.81
C SER A 20 12.10 -23.87 31.12
N GLY A 21 12.45 -23.20 32.22
CA GLY A 21 13.15 -23.83 33.34
C GLY A 21 12.41 -24.01 34.66
N LEU A 22 11.08 -23.98 34.76
CA LEU A 22 10.39 -24.23 36.04
C LEU A 22 9.06 -24.99 35.88
N GLY A 23 9.11 -26.17 35.26
CA GLY A 23 8.03 -27.15 35.32
C GLY A 23 8.52 -28.41 36.02
N SER A 24 8.08 -28.61 37.27
CA SER A 24 8.07 -29.87 38.04
C SER A 24 8.68 -31.09 37.32
N VAL A 25 9.84 -31.56 37.80
CA VAL A 25 10.59 -32.72 37.28
C VAL A 25 9.87 -34.01 37.64
N VAL A 26 8.73 -34.27 36.98
CA VAL A 26 8.19 -35.62 36.89
C VAL A 26 9.02 -36.34 35.85
N ALA A 27 9.68 -37.43 36.25
CA ALA A 27 10.44 -38.27 35.34
C ALA A 27 9.49 -38.87 34.27
N LYS A 28 9.38 -38.20 33.12
CA LYS A 28 8.56 -38.65 31.99
C LYS A 28 9.10 -39.98 31.46
N SER A 29 8.21 -40.91 31.13
CA SER A 29 8.58 -42.21 30.55
C SER A 29 9.26 -42.03 29.18
N PRO A 30 10.07 -43.00 28.72
CA PRO A 30 10.68 -42.96 27.38
C PRO A 30 9.64 -42.72 26.27
N GLU A 31 8.49 -43.39 26.34
CA GLU A 31 7.37 -43.24 25.40
C GLU A 31 6.79 -41.82 25.40
N GLN A 32 6.65 -41.18 26.56
CA GLN A 32 6.19 -39.80 26.66
C GLN A 32 7.20 -38.81 26.08
N ARG A 33 8.50 -39.07 26.26
CA ARG A 33 9.57 -38.27 25.64
C ARG A 33 9.56 -38.41 24.13
N ASP A 34 9.38 -39.62 23.60
CA ASP A 34 9.30 -39.86 22.16
C ASP A 34 8.12 -39.15 21.50
N GLN A 35 6.97 -39.10 22.19
CA GLN A 35 5.80 -38.36 21.73
C GLN A 35 6.03 -36.84 21.67
N ILE A 36 6.70 -36.27 22.68
CA ILE A 36 7.07 -34.85 22.69
C ILE A 36 8.07 -34.56 21.57
N ASN A 37 9.13 -35.37 21.46
CA ASN A 37 10.14 -35.24 20.40
C ASN A 37 9.53 -35.36 18.99
N ALA A 38 8.50 -36.19 18.82
CA ALA A 38 7.78 -36.28 17.55
C ALA A 38 7.00 -35.00 17.22
N ALA A 39 6.41 -34.34 18.22
CA ALA A 39 5.75 -33.04 18.06
C ALA A 39 6.77 -31.92 17.78
N ASP A 40 7.90 -31.90 18.50
CA ASP A 40 8.98 -30.93 18.27
C ASP A 40 9.53 -31.03 16.85
N ARG A 41 9.75 -32.25 16.33
CA ARG A 41 10.22 -32.44 14.94
C ARG A 41 9.20 -31.96 13.89
N VAL A 42 7.91 -32.06 14.17
CA VAL A 42 6.87 -31.52 13.26
C VAL A 42 6.87 -30.00 13.31
N ALA A 43 7.00 -29.41 14.49
CA ALA A 43 7.09 -27.97 14.67
C ALA A 43 8.32 -27.38 13.95
N GLN A 44 9.51 -27.95 14.16
CA GLN A 44 10.76 -27.51 13.52
C GLN A 44 10.70 -27.56 11.99
N ARG A 45 10.11 -28.60 11.42
CA ARG A 45 9.92 -28.68 9.96
C ARG A 45 8.97 -27.61 9.46
N PHE A 46 7.88 -27.40 10.19
CA PHE A 46 6.91 -26.37 9.84
C PHE A 46 7.51 -24.96 9.96
N GLU A 47 8.33 -24.68 10.97
CA GLU A 47 9.05 -23.41 11.10
C GLU A 47 9.99 -23.19 9.90
N ALA A 48 10.77 -24.20 9.52
CA ALA A 48 11.59 -24.13 8.31
C ALA A 48 10.76 -23.90 7.04
N ASP A 49 9.63 -24.60 6.89
CA ASP A 49 8.70 -24.38 5.76
C ASP A 49 8.16 -22.95 5.74
N VAL A 50 7.91 -22.34 6.91
CA VAL A 50 7.46 -20.95 7.04
C VAL A 50 8.57 -19.98 6.64
N ASP A 51 9.81 -20.22 7.09
CA ASP A 51 10.97 -19.36 6.80
C ASP A 51 11.32 -19.38 5.30
N ASP A 52 11.34 -20.57 4.68
CA ASP A 52 11.50 -20.73 3.23
C ASP A 52 10.34 -20.05 2.47
N TYR A 53 9.12 -20.19 2.98
CA TYR A 53 7.94 -19.59 2.38
C TYR A 53 8.01 -18.07 2.36
N VAL A 54 8.32 -17.43 3.50
CA VAL A 54 8.40 -15.97 3.56
C VAL A 54 9.49 -15.47 2.62
N THR A 55 10.65 -16.13 2.58
CA THR A 55 11.74 -15.83 1.64
C THR A 55 11.24 -15.77 0.19
N SER A 56 10.57 -16.82 -0.27
CA SER A 56 9.99 -16.84 -1.62
C SER A 56 8.89 -15.78 -1.82
N ALA A 57 8.08 -15.50 -0.79
CA ALA A 57 7.02 -14.51 -0.86
C ALA A 57 7.59 -13.08 -1.03
N ALA A 58 8.69 -12.72 -0.34
CA ALA A 58 9.31 -11.41 -0.51
C ALA A 58 9.87 -11.20 -1.91
N GLU A 59 10.55 -12.20 -2.47
CA GLU A 59 11.07 -12.11 -3.83
C GLU A 59 9.96 -11.83 -4.86
N LYS A 60 8.83 -12.54 -4.72
CA LYS A 60 7.64 -12.32 -5.57
C LYS A 60 7.05 -10.93 -5.37
N ILE A 61 6.96 -10.46 -4.14
CA ILE A 61 6.41 -9.14 -3.82
C ILE A 61 7.30 -8.03 -4.36
N LYS A 62 8.62 -8.14 -4.19
CA LYS A 62 9.60 -7.18 -4.72
C LYS A 62 9.53 -7.13 -6.25
N SER A 63 9.58 -8.28 -6.91
CA SER A 63 9.44 -8.36 -8.37
C SER A 63 8.13 -7.75 -8.85
N LYS A 64 7.03 -7.94 -8.10
CA LYS A 64 5.73 -7.38 -8.47
C LYS A 64 5.66 -5.87 -8.26
N HIS A 65 6.23 -5.36 -7.17
CA HIS A 65 6.31 -3.94 -6.86
C HIS A 65 7.04 -3.18 -7.97
N ASP A 66 8.19 -3.68 -8.40
CA ASP A 66 8.98 -3.06 -9.47
C ASP A 66 8.22 -2.96 -10.81
N ALA A 67 7.27 -3.88 -11.03
CA ALA A 67 6.45 -3.93 -12.25
C ALA A 67 5.09 -3.20 -12.13
N ASP A 68 4.61 -2.86 -10.94
CA ASP A 68 3.29 -2.26 -10.73
C ASP A 68 3.37 -0.73 -10.70
N GLN A 69 3.10 -0.12 -11.86
CA GLN A 69 3.09 1.34 -12.02
C GLN A 69 1.69 1.98 -11.95
N ASP A 70 0.63 1.18 -11.76
CA ASP A 70 -0.77 1.64 -11.84
C ASP A 70 -1.45 1.71 -10.46
N GLY A 71 -0.77 2.28 -9.47
CA GLY A 71 -1.35 2.54 -8.15
C GLY A 71 -1.56 1.30 -7.28
N TYR A 72 -0.78 0.23 -7.51
CA TYR A 72 -0.64 -0.96 -6.66
C TYR A 72 -1.78 -1.99 -6.57
N PRO A 73 -2.78 -2.06 -7.47
CA PRO A 73 -3.82 -3.09 -7.39
C PRO A 73 -3.28 -4.50 -7.65
N ALA A 74 -2.22 -4.62 -8.46
CA ALA A 74 -1.64 -5.91 -8.79
C ALA A 74 -0.69 -6.40 -7.69
N LEU A 75 0.04 -5.49 -7.05
CA LEU A 75 0.82 -5.75 -5.85
C LEU A 75 -0.08 -6.25 -4.70
N LEU A 76 -1.21 -5.57 -4.43
CA LEU A 76 -2.16 -5.99 -3.40
C LEU A 76 -2.65 -7.44 -3.64
N LYS A 77 -3.00 -7.80 -4.87
CA LYS A 77 -3.44 -9.16 -5.21
C LYS A 77 -2.37 -10.21 -4.90
N VAL A 78 -1.11 -9.91 -5.20
CA VAL A 78 0.00 -10.84 -4.92
C VAL A 78 0.20 -11.00 -3.42
N VAL A 79 0.19 -9.89 -2.66
CA VAL A 79 0.32 -9.93 -1.19
C VAL A 79 -0.81 -10.77 -0.57
N GLN A 80 -2.06 -10.55 -1.00
CA GLN A 80 -3.21 -11.32 -0.53
C GLN A 80 -3.11 -12.81 -0.84
N ALA A 81 -2.65 -13.15 -2.05
CA ALA A 81 -2.42 -14.53 -2.43
C ALA A 81 -1.35 -15.17 -1.53
N GLN A 82 -0.25 -14.46 -1.22
CA GLN A 82 0.77 -15.00 -0.33
C GLN A 82 0.24 -15.20 1.11
N ILE A 83 -0.53 -14.24 1.64
CA ILE A 83 -1.12 -14.41 2.98
C ILE A 83 -2.06 -15.64 3.04
N ALA A 84 -2.84 -15.86 1.96
CA ALA A 84 -3.77 -16.98 1.86
C ALA A 84 -3.07 -18.35 1.73
N ASP A 85 -1.99 -18.40 0.95
CA ASP A 85 -1.23 -19.62 0.62
C ASP A 85 -0.21 -20.03 1.68
N ALA A 86 0.01 -19.19 2.70
CA ALA A 86 1.01 -19.45 3.74
C ALA A 86 0.81 -20.83 4.43
N PRO A 87 1.90 -21.59 4.67
CA PRO A 87 1.87 -22.89 5.32
C PRO A 87 1.07 -22.87 6.62
N ARG A 88 0.41 -23.97 6.97
CA ARG A 88 -0.33 -24.11 8.23
C ARG A 88 0.16 -25.32 8.98
N LEU A 89 0.31 -25.20 10.31
CA LEU A 89 0.73 -26.30 11.15
C LEU A 89 -0.28 -27.44 11.02
N ARG A 90 0.21 -28.63 10.64
CA ARG A 90 -0.61 -29.84 10.56
C ARG A 90 -0.21 -30.79 11.69
N PRO A 91 -1.17 -31.43 12.38
CA PRO A 91 -0.86 -32.40 13.43
C PRO A 91 0.01 -33.56 12.93
N GLY A 92 -0.08 -33.94 11.66
CA GLY A 92 0.73 -35.02 11.09
C GLY A 92 0.58 -36.33 11.87
N ARG A 93 1.71 -36.97 12.20
CA ARG A 93 1.78 -38.20 13.01
C ARG A 93 1.94 -37.95 14.53
N THR A 94 1.70 -36.72 15.00
CA THR A 94 1.84 -36.39 16.44
C THR A 94 0.68 -36.96 17.26
N THR A 95 0.94 -37.30 18.53
CA THR A 95 -0.09 -37.67 19.50
C THR A 95 -0.65 -36.43 20.21
N ALA A 96 -1.83 -36.55 20.83
CA ALA A 96 -2.39 -35.46 21.64
C ALA A 96 -1.44 -35.06 22.78
N TYR A 97 -0.91 -36.05 23.52
CA TYR A 97 0.04 -35.81 24.60
C TYR A 97 1.30 -35.07 24.13
N GLY A 98 1.87 -35.47 22.98
CA GLY A 98 3.04 -34.79 22.40
C GLY A 98 2.77 -33.32 22.09
N ARG A 99 1.62 -33.01 21.46
CA ARG A 99 1.22 -31.62 21.15
C ARG A 99 0.98 -30.78 22.40
N GLU A 100 0.36 -31.36 23.42
CA GLU A 100 0.04 -30.67 24.67
C GLU A 100 1.27 -30.41 25.56
N HIS A 101 2.37 -31.13 25.34
CA HIS A 101 3.57 -31.03 26.18
C HIS A 101 4.83 -30.59 25.44
N SER A 102 4.74 -30.37 24.12
CA SER A 102 5.75 -29.72 23.28
C SER A 102 5.52 -28.22 23.25
N ASN A 103 6.50 -27.44 23.71
CA ASN A 103 6.43 -25.98 23.60
C ASN A 103 6.61 -25.53 22.14
N ALA A 104 7.53 -26.15 21.40
CA ALA A 104 7.74 -25.85 19.98
C ALA A 104 6.45 -26.02 19.16
N PHE A 105 5.69 -27.09 19.39
CA PHE A 105 4.42 -27.30 18.69
C PHE A 105 3.37 -26.24 19.04
N LYS A 106 3.34 -25.76 20.29
CA LYS A 106 2.42 -24.70 20.72
C LYS A 106 2.81 -23.33 20.16
N ASP A 107 4.11 -23.06 20.08
CA ASP A 107 4.65 -21.77 19.67
C ASP A 107 4.74 -21.62 18.14
N ALA A 108 4.73 -22.72 17.40
CA ALA A 108 4.79 -22.75 15.94
C ALA A 108 3.76 -21.82 15.25
N ASP A 109 2.49 -21.82 15.68
CA ASP A 109 1.49 -20.92 15.10
C ASP A 109 1.77 -19.43 15.41
N ASN A 110 2.39 -19.13 16.56
CA ASN A 110 2.84 -17.79 16.90
C ASN A 110 4.02 -17.35 16.04
N HIS A 111 4.97 -18.26 15.75
CA HIS A 111 6.06 -18.03 14.79
C HIS A 111 5.50 -17.67 13.43
N ARG A 112 4.59 -18.50 12.89
CA ARG A 112 3.90 -18.21 11.62
C ARG A 112 3.19 -16.86 11.64
N ALA A 113 2.46 -16.56 12.70
CA ALA A 113 1.75 -15.28 12.80
C ALA A 113 2.72 -14.09 12.75
N SER A 114 3.87 -14.21 13.40
CA SER A 114 4.92 -13.19 13.46
C SER A 114 5.62 -13.05 12.10
N ALA A 115 5.99 -14.16 11.47
CA ALA A 115 6.62 -14.18 10.15
C ALA A 115 5.72 -13.56 9.05
N LEU A 116 4.39 -13.73 9.15
CA LEU A 116 3.43 -13.14 8.22
C LEU A 116 3.02 -11.70 8.57
N ALA A 117 3.42 -11.15 9.72
CA ALA A 117 3.00 -9.81 10.15
C ALA A 117 3.38 -8.71 9.14
N PRO A 118 4.63 -8.66 8.61
CA PRO A 118 5.01 -7.68 7.60
C PRO A 118 4.14 -7.71 6.34
N LEU A 119 3.72 -8.91 5.90
CA LEU A 119 2.84 -9.07 4.74
C LEU A 119 1.45 -8.48 5.00
N LYS A 120 0.90 -8.72 6.20
CA LYS A 120 -0.41 -8.18 6.59
C LYS A 120 -0.39 -6.66 6.76
N ASP A 121 0.71 -6.14 7.27
CA ASP A 121 0.92 -4.69 7.40
C ASP A 121 1.01 -4.03 6.01
N LEU A 122 1.75 -4.64 5.08
CA LEU A 122 1.79 -4.22 3.68
C LEU A 122 0.40 -4.29 3.03
N GLU A 123 -0.34 -5.40 3.19
CA GLU A 123 -1.71 -5.53 2.67
C GLU A 123 -2.61 -4.39 3.18
N THR A 124 -2.55 -4.13 4.48
CA THR A 124 -3.34 -3.11 5.14
C THR A 124 -2.98 -1.72 4.63
N TYR A 125 -1.68 -1.41 4.53
CA TYR A 125 -1.20 -0.13 4.01
C TYR A 125 -1.63 0.08 2.55
N LEU A 126 -1.47 -0.93 1.68
CA LEU A 126 -1.88 -0.85 0.28
C LEU A 126 -3.37 -0.57 0.15
N ARG A 127 -4.20 -1.32 0.88
CA ARG A 127 -5.66 -1.22 0.80
C ARG A 127 -6.19 0.10 1.35
N THR A 128 -5.64 0.56 2.48
CA THR A 128 -6.21 1.68 3.24
C THR A 128 -5.57 3.02 2.91
N GLN A 129 -4.34 3.03 2.38
CA GLN A 129 -3.57 4.25 2.13
C GLN A 129 -3.13 4.33 0.66
N ALA A 130 -2.27 3.42 0.19
CA ALA A 130 -1.59 3.59 -1.09
C ALA A 130 -2.56 3.63 -2.27
N ILE A 131 -3.52 2.70 -2.35
CA ILE A 131 -4.48 2.63 -3.46
C ILE A 131 -5.47 3.83 -3.43
N PRO A 132 -6.16 4.15 -2.32
CA PRO A 132 -7.03 5.33 -2.26
C PRO A 132 -6.29 6.63 -2.61
N ASN A 133 -5.09 6.83 -2.05
CA ASN A 133 -4.32 8.04 -2.29
C ASN A 133 -3.85 8.13 -3.76
N SER A 134 -3.49 7.00 -4.37
CA SER A 134 -3.15 6.93 -5.80
C SER A 134 -4.34 7.30 -6.70
N LYS A 135 -5.57 6.91 -6.32
CA LYS A 135 -6.80 7.31 -7.05
C LYS A 135 -7.06 8.81 -6.96
N PHE A 136 -6.88 9.40 -5.78
CA PHE A 136 -6.96 10.86 -5.59
C PHE A 136 -5.94 11.57 -6.49
N ILE A 137 -4.68 11.13 -6.50
CA ILE A 137 -3.61 11.71 -7.30
C ILE A 137 -3.94 11.59 -8.79
N ALA A 138 -4.35 10.41 -9.25
CA ALA A 138 -4.68 10.17 -10.64
C ALA A 138 -5.86 11.04 -11.11
N ALA A 139 -6.89 11.22 -10.27
CA ALA A 139 -8.00 12.13 -10.56
C ALA A 139 -7.52 13.59 -10.65
N GLY A 140 -6.72 14.04 -9.68
CA GLY A 140 -6.13 15.38 -9.68
C GLY A 140 -5.24 15.65 -10.90
N LYS A 141 -4.37 14.71 -11.26
CA LYS A 141 -3.51 14.82 -12.45
C LYS A 141 -4.34 14.89 -13.72
N LYS A 142 -5.39 14.07 -13.85
CA LYS A 142 -6.31 14.13 -14.99
C LYS A 142 -7.02 15.48 -15.08
N LEU A 143 -7.49 16.02 -13.97
CA LEU A 143 -8.10 17.35 -13.91
C LEU A 143 -7.13 18.45 -14.35
N VAL A 144 -5.92 18.45 -13.80
CA VAL A 144 -4.89 19.47 -14.09
C VAL A 144 -4.32 19.34 -15.51
N ALA A 145 -4.29 18.12 -16.06
CA ALA A 145 -3.87 17.86 -17.43
C ALA A 145 -4.89 18.31 -18.48
N LEU A 146 -6.16 18.55 -18.10
CA LEU A 146 -7.11 19.20 -18.99
C LEU A 146 -6.60 20.59 -19.32
N ARG A 147 -6.56 20.90 -20.62
CA ARG A 147 -6.22 22.22 -21.14
C ARG A 147 -7.37 22.68 -22.03
N PRO A 148 -7.95 23.87 -21.80
CA PRO A 148 -9.04 24.35 -22.64
C PRO A 148 -8.65 24.41 -24.11
N GLY A 149 -7.42 24.84 -24.43
CA GLY A 149 -6.91 24.85 -25.81
C GLY A 149 -6.94 23.47 -26.48
N THR A 150 -6.43 22.43 -25.80
CA THR A 150 -6.48 21.05 -26.31
C THR A 150 -7.90 20.54 -26.48
N LEU A 151 -8.82 20.95 -25.60
CA LEU A 151 -10.23 20.57 -25.69
C LEU A 151 -10.95 21.26 -26.84
N LEU A 152 -10.55 22.47 -27.22
CA LEU A 152 -11.12 23.24 -28.33
C LEU A 152 -10.54 22.80 -29.69
N GLY A 153 -9.31 22.27 -29.71
CA GLY A 153 -8.63 21.87 -30.95
C GLY A 153 -8.17 23.08 -31.78
N ASP A 154 -7.90 22.85 -33.06
CA ASP A 154 -7.37 23.86 -33.98
C ASP A 154 -8.46 24.70 -34.68
N GLU A 155 -9.74 24.45 -34.37
CA GLU A 155 -10.87 25.14 -35.00
C GLU A 155 -11.00 26.59 -34.48
N PRO A 156 -11.23 27.58 -35.37
CA PRO A 156 -11.52 28.95 -34.96
C PRO A 156 -12.77 29.03 -34.08
N VAL A 157 -12.63 29.64 -32.90
CA VAL A 157 -13.74 29.86 -31.97
C VAL A 157 -14.44 31.17 -32.33
N VAL A 158 -15.48 31.07 -33.17
CA VAL A 158 -16.25 32.23 -33.67
C VAL A 158 -17.45 32.62 -32.80
N ASN A 159 -17.88 31.73 -31.90
CA ASN A 159 -18.93 31.95 -30.90
C ASN A 159 -18.62 31.15 -29.62
N GLY A 160 -19.43 31.30 -28.58
CA GLY A 160 -19.21 30.65 -27.28
C GLY A 160 -19.56 29.14 -27.24
N ASP A 161 -20.09 28.56 -28.31
CA ASP A 161 -20.56 27.16 -28.32
C ASP A 161 -19.46 26.13 -28.06
N PRO A 162 -18.25 26.22 -28.67
CA PRO A 162 -17.17 25.29 -28.38
C PRO A 162 -16.81 25.23 -26.89
N LEU A 163 -16.83 26.38 -26.19
CA LEU A 163 -16.59 26.44 -24.75
C LEU A 163 -17.68 25.70 -23.97
N ARG A 164 -18.96 25.93 -24.32
CA ARG A 164 -20.11 25.27 -23.66
C ARG A 164 -20.18 23.77 -23.93
N LYS A 165 -19.86 23.33 -25.14
CA LYS A 165 -20.04 21.94 -25.59
C LYS A 165 -18.83 21.04 -25.29
N ARG A 166 -17.62 21.60 -25.20
CA ARG A 166 -16.38 20.81 -25.06
C ARG A 166 -15.66 21.08 -23.74
N VAL A 167 -15.43 22.35 -23.41
CA VAL A 167 -14.63 22.72 -22.23
C VAL A 167 -15.42 22.53 -20.94
N LEU A 168 -16.60 23.14 -20.86
CA LEU A 168 -17.45 23.11 -19.67
C LEU A 168 -17.75 21.67 -19.18
N PRO A 169 -18.32 20.76 -19.99
CA PRO A 169 -18.64 19.41 -19.54
C PRO A 169 -17.40 18.59 -19.17
N ALA A 170 -16.24 18.83 -19.80
CA ALA A 170 -15.01 18.15 -19.45
C ALA A 170 -14.53 18.52 -18.04
N TYR A 171 -14.55 19.81 -17.69
CA TYR A 171 -14.18 20.27 -16.36
C TYR A 171 -15.22 19.94 -15.29
N GLU A 172 -16.51 19.98 -15.61
CA GLU A 172 -17.57 19.53 -14.69
C GLU A 172 -17.39 18.05 -14.35
N LYS A 173 -17.17 17.20 -15.36
CA LYS A 173 -16.90 15.77 -15.17
C LYS A 173 -15.63 15.51 -14.36
N ALA A 174 -14.56 16.28 -14.59
CA ALA A 174 -13.31 16.13 -13.85
C ALA A 174 -13.44 16.60 -12.40
N ARG A 175 -14.17 17.70 -12.16
CA ARG A 175 -14.51 18.19 -10.82
C ARG A 175 -15.32 17.14 -10.04
N ASP A 176 -16.34 16.57 -10.67
CA ASP A 176 -17.22 15.61 -10.00
C ASP A 176 -16.44 14.32 -9.64
N ARG A 177 -15.60 13.82 -10.55
CA ARG A 177 -14.67 12.72 -10.24
C ARG A 177 -13.75 13.03 -9.07
N MET A 178 -13.24 14.27 -8.99
CA MET A 178 -12.37 14.73 -7.91
C MET A 178 -13.14 14.84 -6.59
N LYS A 179 -14.40 15.27 -6.63
CA LYS A 179 -15.30 15.35 -5.48
C LYS A 179 -15.54 13.98 -4.86
N ASP A 180 -15.63 12.94 -5.69
CA ASP A 180 -15.82 11.55 -5.23
C ASP A 180 -14.56 10.93 -4.62
N GLN A 181 -13.38 11.56 -4.77
CA GLN A 181 -12.16 11.08 -4.12
C GLN A 181 -12.02 11.66 -2.72
N GLU A 182 -11.73 10.79 -1.76
CA GLU A 182 -11.30 11.22 -0.43
C GLU A 182 -9.90 11.82 -0.50
N ALA A 183 -9.67 12.91 0.26
CA ALA A 183 -8.34 13.48 0.34
C ALA A 183 -7.47 12.61 1.25
N PRO A 184 -6.23 12.30 0.85
CA PRO A 184 -5.23 11.78 1.77
C PRO A 184 -5.10 12.72 2.97
N LYS A 185 -4.82 12.16 4.15
CA LYS A 185 -4.60 12.95 5.36
C LYS A 185 -3.49 13.99 5.12
N GLY A 186 -3.78 15.26 5.41
CA GLY A 186 -2.85 16.37 5.18
C GLY A 186 -2.88 16.96 3.76
N ALA A 187 -3.72 16.43 2.86
CA ALA A 187 -3.91 16.94 1.51
C ALA A 187 -5.26 17.68 1.33
N GLU A 188 -5.93 18.07 2.41
CA GLU A 188 -7.24 18.71 2.38
C GLU A 188 -7.18 20.06 1.66
N LEU A 189 -6.13 20.86 1.90
CA LEU A 189 -5.90 22.11 1.17
C LEU A 189 -5.63 21.86 -0.31
N LEU A 190 -4.88 20.82 -0.67
CA LEU A 190 -4.65 20.48 -2.08
C LEU A 190 -5.95 20.06 -2.76
N ARG A 191 -6.81 19.30 -2.09
CA ARG A 191 -8.15 18.97 -2.61
C ARG A 191 -8.96 20.24 -2.84
N LEU A 192 -8.97 21.16 -1.87
CA LEU A 192 -9.67 22.43 -2.00
C LEU A 192 -9.14 23.24 -3.19
N ASP A 193 -7.82 23.30 -3.36
CA ASP A 193 -7.20 24.02 -4.47
C ASP A 193 -7.53 23.39 -5.83
N LEU A 194 -7.57 22.06 -5.93
CA LEU A 194 -8.00 21.34 -7.14
C LEU A 194 -9.47 21.62 -7.48
N MET A 195 -10.34 21.59 -6.47
CA MET A 195 -11.76 21.89 -6.65
C MET A 195 -11.97 23.36 -7.05
N THR A 196 -11.25 24.28 -6.41
CA THR A 196 -11.26 25.72 -6.74
C THR A 196 -10.77 25.93 -8.16
N TYR A 197 -9.65 25.31 -8.55
CA TYR A 197 -9.14 25.37 -9.91
C TYR A 197 -10.17 24.91 -10.95
N ALA A 198 -10.85 23.79 -10.71
CA ALA A 198 -11.90 23.31 -11.61
C ALA A 198 -13.07 24.31 -11.70
N ASN A 199 -13.52 24.84 -10.56
CA ASN A 199 -14.62 25.80 -10.49
C ASN A 199 -14.27 27.13 -11.15
N ASP A 200 -13.04 27.62 -10.99
CA ASP A 200 -12.55 28.84 -11.61
C ASP A 200 -12.58 28.70 -13.13
N ILE A 201 -12.10 27.56 -13.67
CA ILE A 201 -12.16 27.31 -15.11
C ILE A 201 -13.61 27.19 -15.60
N ILE A 202 -14.49 26.52 -14.85
CA ILE A 202 -15.92 26.45 -15.18
C ILE A 202 -16.53 27.86 -15.25
N SER A 203 -16.23 28.72 -14.28
CA SER A 203 -16.72 30.10 -14.25
C SER A 203 -16.15 30.92 -15.41
N MET A 204 -14.83 30.88 -15.61
CA MET A 204 -14.15 31.54 -16.74
C MET A 204 -14.70 31.06 -18.08
N THR A 205 -15.02 29.77 -18.21
CA THR A 205 -15.58 29.20 -19.45
C THR A 205 -16.97 29.77 -19.73
N LYS A 206 -17.82 29.91 -18.70
CA LYS A 206 -19.16 30.51 -18.84
C LYS A 206 -19.07 31.99 -19.23
N ASP A 207 -18.22 32.75 -18.55
CA ASP A 207 -17.99 34.17 -18.84
C ASP A 207 -17.34 34.38 -20.20
N GLY A 208 -16.39 33.53 -20.56
CA GLY A 208 -15.71 33.55 -21.85
C GLY A 208 -16.65 33.25 -23.00
N ALA A 209 -17.52 32.25 -22.86
CA ALA A 209 -18.54 31.95 -23.86
C ALA A 209 -19.46 33.16 -24.11
N LYS A 210 -19.91 33.82 -23.03
CA LYS A 210 -20.72 35.05 -23.13
C LYS A 210 -19.95 36.19 -23.80
N LYS A 211 -18.68 36.42 -23.44
CA LYS A 211 -17.84 37.47 -24.05
C LYS A 211 -17.64 37.24 -25.55
N ILE A 212 -17.38 36.00 -25.96
CA ILE A 212 -17.18 35.67 -27.38
C ILE A 212 -18.49 35.91 -28.16
N ASP A 213 -19.65 35.53 -27.61
CA ASP A 213 -20.95 35.83 -28.22
C ASP A 213 -21.19 37.34 -28.37
N GLU A 214 -20.68 38.14 -27.44
CA GLU A 214 -20.67 39.61 -27.48
C GLU A 214 -19.53 40.21 -28.35
N GLN A 215 -18.82 39.38 -29.13
CA GLN A 215 -17.67 39.77 -29.96
C GLN A 215 -16.50 40.40 -29.17
N LYS A 216 -16.37 40.07 -27.89
CA LYS A 216 -15.27 40.51 -27.03
C LYS A 216 -14.21 39.43 -26.93
N ALA A 217 -12.94 39.85 -26.92
CA ALA A 217 -11.82 38.95 -26.70
C ALA A 217 -11.89 38.29 -25.31
N PHE A 218 -11.47 37.02 -25.25
CA PHE A 218 -11.41 36.24 -24.02
C PHE A 218 -10.16 35.36 -24.03
N TYR A 219 -9.52 35.25 -22.87
CA TYR A 219 -8.37 34.39 -22.65
C TYR A 219 -8.46 33.76 -21.26
N PHE A 220 -8.05 32.51 -21.14
CA PHE A 220 -7.94 31.85 -19.84
C PHE A 220 -6.72 32.39 -19.08
N GLN A 221 -6.97 32.94 -17.88
CA GLN A 221 -5.91 33.44 -17.01
C GLN A 221 -5.61 32.41 -15.92
N LEU A 222 -4.81 31.40 -16.26
CA LEU A 222 -4.47 30.29 -15.34
C LEU A 222 -3.12 30.48 -14.63
N GLY A 223 -2.25 31.35 -15.16
CA GLY A 223 -0.89 31.54 -14.64
C GLY A 223 -0.13 30.21 -14.48
N ASP A 224 0.65 30.11 -13.41
CA ASP A 224 1.42 28.91 -13.07
C ASP A 224 0.63 27.87 -12.28
N ARG A 225 -0.63 28.15 -11.93
CA ARG A 225 -1.45 27.31 -11.05
C ARG A 225 -1.55 25.85 -11.51
N PRO A 226 -1.73 25.52 -12.80
CA PRO A 226 -1.71 24.12 -13.25
C PRO A 226 -0.37 23.44 -12.96
N VAL A 227 0.74 24.13 -13.15
CA VAL A 227 2.09 23.59 -12.92
C VAL A 227 2.32 23.35 -11.43
N GLU A 228 1.92 24.28 -10.57
CA GLU A 228 2.04 24.15 -9.11
C GLU A 228 1.20 22.99 -8.57
N LEU A 229 -0.06 22.85 -9.01
CA LEU A 229 -0.92 21.74 -8.62
C LEU A 229 -0.34 20.40 -9.08
N PHE A 230 0.18 20.34 -10.30
CA PHE A 230 0.83 19.13 -10.82
C PHE A 230 2.07 18.76 -9.99
N LYS A 231 2.91 19.73 -9.62
CA LYS A 231 4.09 19.49 -8.76
C LYS A 231 3.70 18.95 -7.39
N ARG A 232 2.66 19.51 -6.75
CA ARG A 232 2.16 19.03 -5.45
C ARG A 232 1.60 17.62 -5.53
N LEU A 233 0.88 17.29 -6.60
CA LEU A 233 0.39 15.93 -6.85
C LEU A 233 1.54 14.94 -7.08
N ALA A 234 2.56 15.34 -7.86
CA ALA A 234 3.75 14.53 -8.10
C ALA A 234 4.55 14.28 -6.82
N ALA A 235 4.75 15.29 -5.98
CA ALA A 235 5.43 15.14 -4.70
C ALA A 235 4.73 14.13 -3.78
N MET A 236 3.39 14.15 -3.76
CA MET A 236 2.61 13.19 -2.98
C MET A 236 2.68 11.78 -3.56
N GLU A 237 2.68 11.63 -4.88
CA GLU A 237 2.90 10.34 -5.54
C GLU A 237 4.26 9.75 -5.18
N THR A 238 5.33 10.56 -5.23
CA THR A 238 6.66 10.14 -4.80
C THR A 238 6.68 9.71 -3.34
N ALA A 239 6.00 10.44 -2.45
CA ALA A 239 5.92 10.06 -1.04
C ALA A 239 5.26 8.68 -0.83
N ILE A 240 4.19 8.37 -1.57
CA ILE A 240 3.55 7.05 -1.55
C ILE A 240 4.49 5.99 -2.12
N GLN A 241 5.15 6.25 -3.24
CA GLN A 241 6.11 5.32 -3.85
C GLN A 241 7.25 4.96 -2.89
N VAL A 242 7.79 5.95 -2.17
CA VAL A 242 8.81 5.74 -1.15
C VAL A 242 8.26 4.88 -0.01
N GLN A 243 7.06 5.18 0.49
CA GLN A 243 6.50 4.44 1.61
C GLN A 243 6.12 2.98 1.24
N VAL A 244 5.59 2.74 0.04
CA VAL A 244 5.36 1.37 -0.47
C VAL A 244 6.68 0.63 -0.59
N THR A 245 7.71 1.26 -1.19
CA THR A 245 9.04 0.66 -1.30
C THR A 245 9.61 0.28 0.07
N GLN A 246 9.50 1.16 1.07
CA GLN A 246 9.93 0.86 2.44
C GLN A 246 9.18 -0.32 3.04
N GLN A 247 7.87 -0.41 2.85
CA GLN A 247 7.07 -1.55 3.35
C GLN A 247 7.47 -2.86 2.66
N VAL A 248 7.76 -2.83 1.35
CA VAL A 248 8.28 -3.99 0.62
C VAL A 248 9.67 -4.39 1.13
N GLU A 249 10.54 -3.43 1.45
CA GLU A 249 11.84 -3.73 2.06
C GLU A 249 11.71 -4.31 3.48
N ILE A 250 10.74 -3.86 4.27
CA ILE A 250 10.45 -4.46 5.59
C ILE A 250 10.03 -5.93 5.42
N VAL A 251 9.17 -6.24 4.43
CA VAL A 251 8.81 -7.63 4.12
C VAL A 251 10.05 -8.46 3.76
N ALA A 252 10.95 -7.90 2.95
CA ALA A 252 12.17 -8.60 2.52
C ALA A 252 13.24 -8.73 3.63
N ALA A 253 13.30 -7.78 4.57
CA ALA A 253 14.29 -7.78 5.65
C ALA A 253 13.85 -8.57 6.89
N ALA A 254 12.56 -8.91 7.00
CA ALA A 254 12.02 -9.70 8.10
C ALA A 254 12.31 -11.21 7.97
N GLN A 255 13.27 -11.59 7.13
CA GLN A 255 13.53 -12.95 6.66
C GLN A 255 14.99 -13.31 6.90
#